data_AF-C4KG95-F1
#
_entry.id   AF-C4KG95-F1
#
_cell.length_a   1.000
_cell.length_b   1.000
_cell.length_c   1.000
_cell.angle_alpha   90.00
_cell.angle_beta   90.00
_cell.angle_gamma   90.00
#
_symmetry.space_group_name_H-M   'P 1'
#
loop_
_entity.id
_entity.type
_entity.pdbx_description
1 polymer ?
#
loop_
_entity_poly.entity_id
_entity_poly.type
_entity_poly.pdbx_seq_one_letter_code
_entity_poly.pdbx_strand_id
1 'polypeptide(L)'
;MKFGYNTYLIDAIKEYLLSYLFRIPTYINFTKRIIIHSIKKSGFNISEREIKVYPVEHHLTHAASAYYFSGFNTATVLTIDGWGEIESTVIWKVKNGEFEKVLSIPAWHGSIGALWDFVSKNLNFGILEGPGKVMGLAPYGRDNLEIYKKFEEIFKLDDKNLYIFTKKFKRNSYSEIFTEIEH
;
A
#
# COMPACT_ATOMS: atom_id res chain seq x y z
N MET A 1 -14.36 -32.88 -11.83
CA MET A 1 -13.72 -31.63 -12.31
C MET A 1 -13.28 -30.85 -11.08
N LYS A 2 -11.96 -30.72 -10.85
CA LYS A 2 -11.42 -30.06 -9.65
C LYS A 2 -11.78 -28.58 -9.69
N PHE A 3 -12.53 -28.09 -8.71
CA PHE A 3 -12.69 -26.66 -8.47
C PHE A 3 -11.32 -26.11 -8.07
N GLY A 4 -10.61 -25.51 -9.02
CA GLY A 4 -9.37 -24.79 -8.75
C GLY A 4 -9.71 -23.59 -7.89
N TYR A 5 -9.40 -23.66 -6.59
CA TYR A 5 -9.46 -22.50 -5.72
C TYR A 5 -8.55 -21.43 -6.32
N ASN A 6 -9.18 -20.32 -6.69
CA ASN A 6 -8.57 -19.16 -7.32
C ASN A 6 -7.37 -18.73 -6.45
N THR A 7 -6.15 -18.81 -6.97
CA THR A 7 -4.89 -18.45 -6.29
C THR A 7 -4.99 -17.09 -5.63
N TYR A 8 -5.70 -16.15 -6.26
CA TYR A 8 -6.03 -14.84 -5.71
C TYR A 8 -6.83 -14.85 -4.40
N LEU A 9 -7.82 -15.73 -4.26
CA LEU A 9 -8.56 -15.83 -3.01
C LEU A 9 -7.67 -16.41 -1.90
N ILE A 10 -6.81 -17.36 -2.25
CA ILE A 10 -5.83 -17.94 -1.33
C ILE A 10 -4.77 -16.90 -0.94
N ASP A 11 -4.28 -16.08 -1.87
CA ASP A 11 -3.27 -15.06 -1.61
C ASP A 11 -3.88 -13.86 -0.87
N ALA A 12 -5.10 -13.43 -1.22
CA ALA A 12 -5.85 -12.46 -0.42
C ALA A 12 -6.15 -12.98 1.00
N ILE A 13 -6.45 -14.29 1.16
CA ILE A 13 -6.61 -14.90 2.49
C ILE A 13 -5.28 -14.98 3.23
N LYS A 14 -4.16 -15.35 2.58
CA LYS A 14 -2.83 -15.36 3.18
C LYS A 14 -2.39 -13.96 3.58
N GLU A 15 -2.62 -12.96 2.74
CA GLU A 15 -2.31 -11.55 2.99
C GLU A 15 -3.20 -10.99 4.09
N TYR A 16 -4.50 -11.33 4.09
CA TYR A 16 -5.40 -11.02 5.20
C TYR A 16 -4.91 -11.68 6.49
N LEU A 17 -4.51 -12.95 6.45
CA LEU A 17 -3.93 -13.66 7.59
C LEU A 17 -2.58 -13.07 8.03
N LEU A 18 -1.76 -12.57 7.11
CA LEU A 18 -0.51 -11.84 7.40
C LEU A 18 -0.81 -10.49 8.06
N SER A 19 -1.77 -9.73 7.54
CA SER A 19 -2.27 -8.51 8.20
C SER A 19 -2.81 -8.82 9.60
N TYR A 20 -3.46 -9.98 9.77
CA TYR A 20 -3.93 -10.47 11.04
C TYR A 20 -2.79 -10.92 11.95
N LEU A 21 -1.71 -11.51 11.40
CA LEU A 21 -0.45 -11.84 12.08
C LEU A 21 0.23 -10.58 12.64
N PHE A 22 0.22 -9.47 11.89
CA PHE A 22 0.65 -8.15 12.38
C PHE A 22 -0.27 -7.57 13.47
N ARG A 23 -1.55 -7.98 13.50
CA ARG A 23 -2.51 -7.67 14.57
C ARG A 23 -2.47 -8.65 15.74
N ILE A 24 -1.68 -9.73 15.68
CA ILE A 24 -1.54 -10.62 16.83
C ILE A 24 -0.95 -9.82 17.99
N PRO A 25 -1.51 -9.92 19.21
CA PRO A 25 -0.98 -9.26 20.40
C PRO A 25 0.54 -9.41 20.56
N THR A 26 1.10 -10.52 20.07
CA THR A 26 2.53 -10.83 20.06
C THR A 26 3.38 -9.78 19.35
N TYR A 27 2.98 -9.27 18.17
CA TYR A 27 3.80 -8.29 17.45
C TYR A 27 3.79 -6.92 18.16
N ILE A 28 2.60 -6.46 18.58
CA ILE A 28 2.48 -5.22 19.37
C ILE A 28 3.25 -5.35 20.68
N ASN A 29 3.17 -6.48 21.37
CA ASN A 29 3.92 -6.73 22.61
C ASN A 29 5.43 -6.80 22.36
N PHE A 30 5.87 -7.38 21.25
CA PHE A 30 7.27 -7.41 20.85
C PHE A 30 7.79 -6.00 20.56
N THR A 31 7.08 -5.22 19.76
CA THR A 31 7.42 -3.82 19.46
C THR A 31 7.45 -2.97 20.74
N LYS A 32 6.49 -3.14 21.65
CA LYS A 32 6.50 -2.51 22.98
C LYS A 32 7.76 -2.84 23.76
N ARG A 33 8.17 -4.12 23.78
CA ARG A 33 9.41 -4.55 24.47
C ARG A 33 10.65 -3.92 23.84
N ILE A 34 10.74 -3.84 22.52
CA ILE A 34 11.83 -3.16 21.82
C ILE A 34 11.86 -1.67 22.21
N ILE A 35 10.74 -0.97 22.15
CA ILE A 35 10.65 0.46 22.49
C ILE A 35 11.10 0.70 23.94
N ILE A 36 10.57 -0.07 24.90
CA ILE A 36 10.95 0.04 26.31
C ILE A 36 12.44 -0.24 26.51
N HIS A 37 12.97 -1.29 25.86
CA HIS A 37 14.40 -1.61 25.92
C HIS A 37 15.27 -0.48 25.38
N SER A 38 14.88 0.11 24.25
CA SER A 38 15.58 1.24 23.63
C SER A 38 15.58 2.47 24.53
N ILE A 39 14.43 2.86 25.10
CA ILE A 39 14.32 4.01 26.02
C ILE A 39 15.23 3.85 27.24
N LYS A 40 15.25 2.64 27.84
CA LYS A 40 16.14 2.34 28.96
C LYS A 40 17.61 2.46 28.59
N LYS A 41 18.00 2.00 27.39
CA LYS A 41 19.37 2.13 26.88
C LYS A 41 19.76 3.56 26.54
N SER A 42 18.81 4.43 26.21
CA SER A 42 19.07 5.84 25.94
C SER A 42 19.43 6.66 27.19
N GLY A 43 19.37 6.08 28.39
CA GLY A 43 19.73 6.76 29.65
C GLY A 43 18.63 7.64 30.25
N PHE A 44 17.42 7.59 29.70
CA PHE A 44 16.26 8.28 30.28
C PHE A 44 15.80 7.57 31.56
N ASN A 45 15.64 8.32 32.66
CA ASN A 45 15.10 7.80 33.92
C ASN A 45 13.57 7.85 33.90
N ILE A 46 12.94 6.96 33.12
CA ILE A 46 11.48 6.86 32.97
C ILE A 46 11.06 5.45 33.39
N SER A 47 10.04 5.34 34.25
CA SER A 47 9.52 4.02 34.64
C SER A 47 8.74 3.38 33.50
N GLU A 48 8.74 2.04 33.41
CA GLU A 48 7.99 1.34 32.37
C GLU A 48 6.49 1.67 32.39
N ARG A 49 5.93 1.97 33.56
CA ARG A 49 4.51 2.32 33.73
C ARG A 49 4.16 3.68 33.11
N GLU A 50 5.16 4.55 32.95
CA GLU A 50 5.00 5.87 32.32
C GLU A 50 5.10 5.80 30.79
N ILE A 51 5.67 4.72 30.25
CA ILE A 51 5.82 4.52 28.80
C ILE A 51 4.48 4.05 28.23
N LYS A 52 3.81 4.96 27.51
CA LYS A 52 2.58 4.66 26.78
C LYS A 52 2.89 4.40 25.32
N VAL A 53 2.41 3.27 24.80
CA VAL A 53 2.58 2.88 23.39
C VAL A 53 1.20 2.70 22.77
N TYR A 54 0.95 3.47 21.72
CA TYR A 54 -0.31 3.49 20.98
C TYR A 54 -0.07 2.96 19.56
N PRO A 55 -0.69 1.82 19.18
CA PRO A 55 -0.74 1.45 17.78
C PRO A 55 -1.67 2.43 17.05
N VAL A 56 -1.22 2.92 15.89
CA VAL A 56 -1.98 3.84 15.04
C VAL A 56 -2.07 3.22 13.65
N GLU A 57 -3.22 3.34 13.00
CA GLU A 57 -3.45 2.86 11.64
C GLU A 57 -2.48 3.51 10.65
N HIS A 58 -1.83 2.70 9.80
CA HIS A 58 -0.80 3.13 8.85
C HIS A 58 -1.25 4.31 7.97
N HIS A 59 -2.37 4.16 7.26
CA HIS A 59 -2.88 5.23 6.39
C HIS A 59 -3.36 6.47 7.16
N LEU A 60 -3.78 6.32 8.42
CA LEU A 60 -4.07 7.46 9.29
C LEU A 60 -2.78 8.21 9.65
N THR A 61 -1.66 7.51 9.89
CA THR A 61 -0.37 8.19 10.13
C THR A 61 0.10 9.00 8.93
N HIS A 62 -0.06 8.48 7.70
CA HIS A 62 0.21 9.21 6.47
C HIS A 62 -0.72 10.43 6.31
N ALA A 63 -2.02 10.26 6.58
CA ALA A 63 -2.97 11.35 6.46
C ALA A 63 -2.69 12.46 7.50
N ALA A 64 -2.40 12.06 8.74
CA ALA A 64 -2.07 12.96 9.84
C ALA A 64 -0.77 13.75 9.58
N SER A 65 0.28 13.08 9.08
CA SER A 65 1.56 13.74 8.79
C SER A 65 1.47 14.75 7.64
N ALA A 66 0.51 14.60 6.72
CA ALA A 66 0.19 15.63 5.73
C ALA A 66 -0.69 16.73 6.32
N TYR A 67 -1.82 16.37 6.95
CA TYR A 67 -2.82 17.33 7.42
C TYR A 67 -2.28 18.29 8.48
N TYR A 68 -1.66 17.78 9.56
CA TYR A 68 -1.25 18.62 10.69
C TYR A 68 -0.16 19.64 10.33
N PHE A 69 0.55 19.42 9.22
CA PHE A 69 1.60 20.32 8.73
C PHE A 69 1.15 21.14 7.51
N SER A 70 -0.08 20.96 7.02
CA SER A 70 -0.59 21.64 5.83
C SER A 70 -1.03 23.09 6.07
N GLY A 71 -1.34 23.45 7.31
CA GLY A 71 -1.95 24.75 7.65
C GLY A 71 -3.46 24.86 7.35
N PHE A 72 -4.09 23.81 6.82
CA PHE A 72 -5.54 23.80 6.58
C PHE A 72 -6.33 23.37 7.82
N ASN A 73 -7.43 24.08 8.10
CA ASN A 73 -8.40 23.68 9.13
C ASN A 73 -9.41 22.64 8.62
N THR A 74 -9.57 22.51 7.31
CA THR A 74 -10.46 21.55 6.67
C THR A 74 -9.83 21.09 5.36
N ALA A 75 -9.76 19.78 5.14
CA ALA A 75 -9.10 19.21 3.97
C ALA A 75 -9.74 17.87 3.57
N THR A 76 -9.63 17.53 2.28
CA THR A 76 -9.71 16.13 1.84
C THR A 76 -8.28 15.62 1.72
N VAL A 77 -7.96 14.54 2.42
CA VAL A 77 -6.62 13.95 2.43
C VAL A 77 -6.67 12.61 1.72
N LEU A 78 -5.91 12.50 0.63
CA LEU A 78 -5.75 11.28 -0.15
C LEU A 78 -4.39 10.67 0.19
N THR A 79 -4.39 9.44 0.66
CA THR A 79 -3.16 8.66 0.82
C THR A 79 -3.14 7.55 -0.22
N ILE A 80 -2.05 7.46 -0.99
CA ILE A 80 -1.79 6.41 -1.98
C ILE A 80 -0.45 5.81 -1.60
N ASP A 81 -0.44 4.51 -1.29
CA ASP A 81 0.74 3.76 -0.92
C ASP A 81 0.78 2.42 -1.66
N GLY A 82 1.91 1.72 -1.59
CA GLY A 82 2.01 0.33 -2.04
C GLY A 82 1.07 -0.56 -1.23
N TRP A 83 1.17 -0.49 0.10
CA TRP A 83 0.40 -1.29 1.05
C TRP A 83 0.45 -0.70 2.46
N GLY A 84 -0.70 -0.61 3.13
CA GLY A 84 -0.80 -0.46 4.58
C GLY A 84 -1.00 -1.81 5.28
N GLU A 85 -1.90 -1.89 6.26
CA GLU A 85 -2.29 -3.17 6.84
C GLU A 85 -3.19 -3.97 5.88
N ILE A 86 -4.13 -3.28 5.25
CA ILE A 86 -5.11 -3.85 4.32
C ILE A 86 -5.22 -2.98 3.07
N GLU A 87 -5.30 -1.66 3.25
CA GLU A 87 -5.56 -0.72 2.18
C GLU A 87 -4.29 -0.30 1.43
N SER A 88 -4.44 0.12 0.18
CA SER A 88 -3.40 0.81 -0.60
C SER A 88 -3.77 2.28 -0.84
N THR A 89 -5.05 2.62 -0.73
CA THR A 89 -5.54 3.97 -0.97
C THR A 89 -6.66 4.29 0.00
N VAL A 90 -6.59 5.46 0.63
CA VAL A 90 -7.61 5.92 1.58
C VAL A 90 -7.87 7.41 1.38
N ILE A 91 -9.16 7.78 1.37
CA ILE A 91 -9.61 9.18 1.34
C ILE A 91 -10.21 9.52 2.69
N TRP A 92 -9.70 10.61 3.27
CA TRP A 92 -10.17 11.16 4.53
C TRP A 92 -10.79 12.52 4.30
N LYS A 93 -11.93 12.77 4.94
CA LYS A 93 -12.45 14.12 5.16
C LYS A 93 -11.98 14.55 6.54
N VAL A 94 -11.28 15.67 6.60
CA VAL A 94 -10.69 16.17 7.85
C VAL A 94 -11.21 17.55 8.15
N LYS A 95 -11.71 17.76 9.37
CA LYS A 95 -12.15 19.08 9.86
C LYS A 95 -11.70 19.27 11.29
N ASN A 96 -10.95 20.34 11.55
CA ASN A 96 -10.46 20.69 12.89
C ASN A 96 -9.73 19.54 13.60
N GLY A 97 -8.97 18.73 12.87
CA GLY A 97 -8.23 17.58 13.40
C GLY A 97 -9.05 16.30 13.57
N GLU A 98 -10.33 16.30 13.24
CA GLU A 98 -11.18 15.11 13.21
C GLU A 98 -11.11 14.45 11.83
N PHE A 99 -10.71 13.18 11.79
CA PHE A 99 -10.53 12.40 10.56
C PHE A 99 -11.71 11.45 10.37
N GLU A 100 -12.41 11.59 9.26
CA GLU A 100 -13.48 10.70 8.81
C GLU A 100 -12.99 9.93 7.58
N LYS A 101 -12.89 8.60 7.66
CA LYS A 101 -12.57 7.75 6.51
C LYS A 101 -13.78 7.73 5.57
N VAL A 102 -13.67 8.40 4.42
CA VAL A 102 -14.74 8.49 3.41
C VAL A 102 -14.71 7.28 2.50
N LEU A 103 -13.50 6.83 2.17
CA LEU A 103 -13.30 5.75 1.21
C LEU A 103 -11.99 5.02 1.49
N SER A 104 -11.97 3.72 1.23
CA SER A 104 -10.73 2.98 1.16
C SER A 104 -10.76 1.86 0.12
N ILE A 105 -9.60 1.59 -0.46
CA ILE A 105 -9.39 0.55 -1.46
C ILE A 105 -8.39 -0.45 -0.87
N PRO A 106 -8.78 -1.72 -0.66
CA PRO A 106 -7.85 -2.79 -0.28
C PRO A 106 -6.74 -2.96 -1.31
N ALA A 107 -5.52 -3.23 -0.89
CA ALA A 107 -4.38 -3.35 -1.79
C ALA A 107 -4.58 -4.38 -2.91
N TRP A 108 -5.21 -5.52 -2.60
CA TRP A 108 -5.54 -6.56 -3.57
C TRP A 108 -6.59 -6.13 -4.62
N HIS A 109 -7.37 -5.07 -4.37
CA HIS A 109 -8.31 -4.52 -5.35
C HIS A 109 -7.65 -3.61 -6.39
N GLY A 110 -6.40 -3.18 -6.15
CA GLY A 110 -5.83 -2.11 -6.95
C GLY A 110 -4.87 -1.22 -6.17
N SER A 111 -3.58 -1.54 -6.15
CA SER A 111 -2.57 -0.64 -5.59
C SER A 111 -1.81 0.05 -6.72
N ILE A 112 -1.91 1.39 -6.78
CA ILE A 112 -1.13 2.21 -7.72
C ILE A 112 0.37 2.08 -7.37
N GLY A 113 0.71 2.04 -6.09
CA GLY A 113 2.10 1.84 -5.66
C GLY A 113 2.66 0.49 -6.12
N ALA A 114 1.87 -0.59 -6.01
CA ALA A 114 2.27 -1.91 -6.50
C ALA A 114 2.41 -1.95 -8.04
N LEU A 115 1.52 -1.26 -8.75
CA LEU A 115 1.62 -1.11 -10.21
C LEU A 115 2.90 -0.36 -10.61
N TRP A 116 3.24 0.69 -9.88
CA TRP A 116 4.44 1.48 -10.15
C TRP A 116 5.73 0.69 -9.88
N ASP A 117 5.75 -0.10 -8.79
CA ASP A 117 6.84 -1.05 -8.51
C ASP A 117 6.93 -2.15 -9.58
N PHE A 118 5.77 -2.63 -10.05
CA PHE A 118 5.71 -3.59 -11.14
C PHE A 118 6.31 -3.05 -12.45
N VAL A 119 5.95 -1.83 -12.87
CA VAL A 119 6.56 -1.18 -14.04
C VAL A 119 8.07 -1.04 -13.85
N SER A 120 8.50 -0.62 -12.66
CA SER A 120 9.92 -0.45 -12.33
C SER A 120 10.71 -1.76 -12.46
N LYS A 121 10.16 -2.89 -11.99
CA LYS A 121 10.77 -4.21 -12.13
C LYS A 121 10.90 -4.66 -13.59
N ASN A 122 9.89 -4.39 -14.42
CA ASN A 122 9.94 -4.75 -15.85
C ASN A 122 10.96 -3.93 -16.64
N LEU A 123 11.42 -2.81 -16.09
CA LEU A 123 12.54 -2.03 -16.61
C LEU A 123 13.89 -2.46 -15.99
N ASN A 124 13.92 -3.61 -15.30
CA ASN A 124 15.08 -4.16 -14.60
C ASN A 124 15.64 -3.27 -13.49
N PHE A 125 14.81 -2.39 -12.90
CA PHE A 125 15.21 -1.65 -11.71
C PHE A 125 14.98 -2.44 -10.43
N GLY A 126 15.82 -2.19 -9.41
CA GLY A 126 15.69 -2.80 -8.10
C GLY A 126 14.46 -2.32 -7.33
N ILE A 127 14.04 -3.16 -6.37
CA ILE A 127 13.00 -2.84 -5.39
C ILE A 127 13.39 -1.58 -4.61
N LEU A 128 12.43 -0.66 -4.38
CA LEU A 128 12.57 0.62 -3.65
C LEU A 128 13.48 1.70 -4.28
N GLU A 129 14.30 1.39 -5.29
CA GLU A 129 15.06 2.39 -6.05
C GLU A 129 14.50 2.66 -7.46
N GLY A 130 13.74 1.72 -8.01
CA GLY A 130 13.16 1.80 -9.34
C GLY A 130 12.11 2.91 -9.52
N PRO A 131 11.12 3.07 -8.63
CA PRO A 131 10.07 4.09 -8.75
C PRO A 131 10.55 5.50 -9.10
N GLY A 132 11.63 5.96 -8.44
CA GLY A 132 12.22 7.27 -8.69
C GLY A 132 12.95 7.37 -10.02
N LYS A 133 13.63 6.31 -10.46
CA LYS A 133 14.30 6.23 -11.77
C LYS A 133 13.27 6.23 -12.90
N VAL A 134 12.18 5.47 -12.75
CA VAL A 134 11.06 5.48 -13.72
C VAL A 134 10.44 6.86 -13.83
N MET A 135 10.20 7.55 -12.71
CA MET A 135 9.73 8.94 -12.71
C MET A 135 10.71 9.88 -13.43
N GLY A 136 12.02 9.70 -13.22
CA GLY A 136 13.06 10.47 -13.90
C GLY A 136 13.13 10.20 -15.42
N LEU A 137 12.74 9.01 -15.86
CA LEU A 137 12.65 8.64 -17.29
C LEU A 137 11.34 9.10 -17.95
N ALA A 138 10.29 9.33 -17.17
CA ALA A 138 8.97 9.74 -17.68
C ALA A 138 8.99 10.90 -18.70
N PRO A 139 9.76 12.00 -18.52
CA PRO A 139 9.79 13.10 -19.50
C PRO A 139 10.47 12.75 -20.83
N TYR A 140 11.22 11.63 -20.92
CA TYR A 140 11.84 11.15 -22.15
C TYR A 140 10.96 10.15 -22.91
N GLY A 141 9.81 9.81 -22.35
CA GLY A 141 8.83 8.93 -22.99
C GLY A 141 8.26 9.55 -24.27
N ARG A 142 7.70 8.69 -25.10
CA ARG A 142 6.88 9.07 -26.25
C ARG A 142 5.62 8.22 -26.22
N ASP A 143 4.53 8.78 -26.72
CA ASP A 143 3.26 8.05 -26.82
C ASP A 143 3.45 6.76 -27.61
N ASN A 144 3.00 5.66 -27.02
CA ASN A 144 3.03 4.35 -27.63
C ASN A 144 1.68 3.66 -27.40
N LEU A 145 0.89 3.58 -28.47
CA LEU A 145 -0.46 3.00 -28.44
C LEU A 145 -0.46 1.50 -28.11
N GLU A 146 0.60 0.77 -28.43
CA GLU A 146 0.70 -0.66 -28.10
C GLU A 146 0.93 -0.86 -26.60
N ILE A 147 1.83 -0.07 -26.01
CA ILE A 147 2.06 -0.07 -24.55
C ILE A 147 0.78 0.36 -23.83
N TYR A 148 0.11 1.40 -24.31
CA TYR A 148 -1.15 1.86 -23.74
C TYR A 148 -2.22 0.76 -23.72
N LYS A 149 -2.44 0.07 -24.84
CA LYS A 149 -3.40 -1.05 -24.93
C LYS A 149 -3.04 -2.20 -23.98
N LYS A 150 -1.76 -2.56 -23.89
CA LYS A 150 -1.28 -3.56 -22.92
C LYS A 150 -1.57 -3.12 -21.48
N PHE A 151 -1.39 -1.82 -21.18
CA PHE A 151 -1.69 -1.27 -19.87
C PHE A 151 -3.20 -1.31 -19.55
N GLU A 152 -4.08 -1.03 -20.51
CA GLU A 152 -5.55 -1.14 -20.34
C GLU A 152 -6.01 -2.58 -20.05
N GLU A 153 -5.26 -3.59 -20.47
CA GLU A 153 -5.56 -4.99 -20.11
C GLU A 153 -5.26 -5.32 -18.65
N ILE A 154 -4.40 -4.54 -18.00
CA ILE A 154 -3.92 -4.74 -16.63
C ILE A 154 -4.66 -3.80 -15.67
N PHE A 155 -4.81 -2.56 -16.10
CA PHE A 155 -5.35 -1.44 -15.35
C PHE A 155 -6.66 -0.99 -15.97
N LYS A 156 -7.75 -1.07 -15.22
CA LYS A 156 -9.02 -0.47 -15.62
C LYS A 156 -9.64 0.20 -14.42
N LEU A 157 -9.79 1.51 -14.52
CA LEU A 157 -10.52 2.30 -13.54
C LEU A 157 -12.02 2.03 -13.73
N ASP A 158 -12.67 1.46 -12.72
CA ASP A 158 -14.13 1.37 -12.66
C ASP A 158 -14.65 2.44 -11.70
N ASP A 159 -15.20 3.53 -12.24
CA ASP A 159 -15.71 4.67 -11.46
C ASP A 159 -16.77 4.26 -10.42
N LYS A 160 -17.44 3.11 -10.61
CA LYS A 160 -18.48 2.65 -9.68
C LYS A 160 -17.96 1.80 -8.54
N ASN A 161 -16.88 1.05 -8.78
CA ASN A 161 -16.38 0.06 -7.83
C ASN A 161 -14.96 0.33 -7.35
N LEU A 162 -14.28 1.34 -7.92
CA LEU A 162 -12.92 1.77 -7.63
C LEU A 162 -11.92 0.61 -7.64
N TYR A 163 -12.17 -0.37 -8.52
CA TYR A 163 -11.17 -1.35 -8.87
C TYR A 163 -10.17 -0.71 -9.81
N ILE A 164 -8.91 -1.04 -9.61
CA ILE A 164 -7.83 -0.56 -10.45
C ILE A 164 -7.30 -1.71 -11.34
N PHE A 165 -7.37 -2.96 -10.85
CA PHE A 165 -6.90 -4.12 -11.61
C PHE A 165 -8.02 -4.88 -12.33
N THR A 166 -7.76 -5.31 -13.57
CA THR A 166 -8.70 -6.14 -14.34
C THR A 166 -8.82 -7.56 -13.77
N LYS A 167 -9.90 -8.27 -14.13
CA LYS A 167 -10.07 -9.70 -13.79
C LYS A 167 -8.94 -10.59 -14.36
N LYS A 168 -8.27 -10.15 -15.43
CA LYS A 168 -7.12 -10.84 -16.04
C LYS A 168 -5.88 -10.70 -15.14
N PHE A 169 -5.63 -9.50 -14.61
CA PHE A 169 -4.56 -9.26 -13.64
C PHE A 169 -4.77 -10.02 -12.32
N LYS A 170 -6.02 -10.16 -11.86
CA LYS A 170 -6.34 -10.93 -10.65
C LYS A 170 -6.18 -12.45 -10.78
N ARG A 171 -6.00 -13.02 -11.98
CA ARG A 171 -5.93 -14.48 -12.19
C ARG A 171 -4.52 -15.05 -12.26
N ASN A 172 -3.54 -14.20 -12.53
CA ASN A 172 -2.14 -14.56 -12.66
C ASN A 172 -1.39 -13.99 -11.45
N SER A 173 -0.41 -14.71 -10.92
CA SER A 173 0.49 -14.13 -9.91
C SER A 173 1.22 -12.93 -10.52
N TYR A 174 1.63 -11.94 -9.69
CA TYR A 174 2.40 -10.76 -10.15
C TYR A 174 3.59 -11.13 -11.07
N SER A 175 4.12 -12.34 -10.97
CA SER A 175 5.22 -12.90 -11.78
C SER A 175 4.83 -13.46 -13.15
N GLU A 176 3.57 -13.82 -13.40
CA GLU A 176 3.17 -14.60 -14.59
C GLU A 176 2.64 -13.74 -15.76
N ILE A 177 2.50 -12.44 -15.59
CA ILE A 177 1.78 -11.59 -16.57
C ILE A 177 2.68 -11.14 -17.74
N PHE A 178 4.01 -11.19 -17.62
CA PHE A 178 4.94 -10.65 -18.63
C PHE A 178 6.08 -11.59 -19.07
N THR A 179 6.07 -12.87 -18.68
CA THR A 179 6.90 -13.88 -19.35
C THR A 179 6.60 -14.02 -20.85
N GLU A 180 5.48 -13.46 -21.33
CA GLU A 180 5.13 -13.39 -22.76
C GLU A 180 5.62 -12.09 -23.45
N ILE A 181 6.38 -11.21 -22.79
CA ILE A 181 7.00 -10.02 -23.42
C ILE A 181 8.48 -10.25 -23.80
N GLU A 182 9.05 -11.41 -23.45
CA GLU A 182 10.41 -11.79 -23.86
C GLU A 182 10.52 -12.40 -25.29
N HIS A 183 9.51 -12.21 -26.16
CA HIS A 183 9.59 -12.60 -27.57
C HIS A 183 9.18 -11.47 -28.52
#